data_AF-A0A957AL40-F1
#
_entry.id   AF-A0A957AL40-F1
#
_cell.length_a   1.000
_cell.length_b   1.000
_cell.length_c   1.000
_cell.angle_alpha   90.00
_cell.angle_beta   90.00
_cell.angle_gamma   90.00
#
_symmetry.space_group_name_H-M   'P 1'
#
loop_
_entity.id
_entity.type
_entity.pdbx_description
1 polymer ?
#
loop_
_entity_poly.entity_id
_entity_poly.type
_entity_poly.pdbx_seq_one_letter_code
_entity_poly.pdbx_strand_id
1 'polypeptide(L)'
;TGRARPQREKRPTRRNLATQQDIDTILRALGNLPFPLGKTGLTRLLEGSVQSRIQADRSPFFGALADLQKSKIDGAIDDLVANGALVYDRTREFPVLRLTEQGAVRLHDLASDD
;
A
#
# COMPACT_ATOMS: atom_id res chain seq x y z
N THR A 1 -43.63 -0.86 26.29
CA THR A 1 -42.87 -1.84 25.49
C THR A 1 -41.66 -1.15 24.88
N GLY A 2 -40.48 -1.26 25.50
CA GLY A 2 -39.27 -0.56 25.09
C GLY A 2 -38.58 -1.26 23.93
N ARG A 3 -38.43 -0.60 22.78
CA ARG A 3 -37.63 -1.12 21.66
C ARG A 3 -36.15 -0.92 21.99
N ALA A 4 -35.45 -2.03 22.24
CA ALA A 4 -34.00 -2.05 22.35
C ALA A 4 -33.38 -1.59 21.02
N ARG A 5 -32.52 -0.57 21.07
CA ARG A 5 -31.73 -0.15 19.90
C ARG A 5 -30.69 -1.24 19.62
N PRO A 6 -30.51 -1.72 18.38
CA PRO A 6 -29.45 -2.66 18.08
C PRO A 6 -28.10 -2.03 18.40
N GLN A 7 -27.31 -2.70 19.23
CA GLN A 7 -25.95 -2.29 19.55
C GLN A 7 -25.14 -2.28 18.25
N ARG A 8 -24.66 -1.09 17.88
CA ARG A 8 -23.77 -0.89 16.74
C ARG A 8 -22.46 -1.60 17.09
N GLU A 9 -22.24 -2.81 16.59
CA GLU A 9 -20.96 -3.50 16.71
C GLU A 9 -19.86 -2.53 16.25
N LYS A 10 -18.95 -2.20 17.17
CA LYS A 10 -17.82 -1.32 16.87
C LYS A 10 -16.99 -2.05 15.81
N ARG A 11 -17.09 -1.61 14.56
CA ARG A 11 -16.17 -2.05 13.50
C ARG A 11 -14.75 -1.95 14.06
N PRO A 12 -13.90 -2.97 13.90
CA PRO A 12 -12.54 -2.90 14.38
C PRO A 12 -11.88 -1.64 13.81
N THR A 13 -11.36 -0.79 14.71
CA THR A 13 -10.70 0.45 14.32
C THR A 13 -9.43 0.08 13.56
N ARG A 14 -9.29 0.52 12.31
CA ARG A 14 -8.08 0.30 11.51
C ARG A 14 -6.83 0.77 12.28
N ARG A 15 -5.76 -0.03 12.23
CA ARG A 15 -4.45 0.26 12.81
C ARG A 15 -3.96 1.63 12.33
N ASN A 16 -3.32 2.39 13.21
CA ASN A 16 -2.81 3.74 12.94
C ASN A 16 -1.27 3.82 12.97
N LEU A 17 -0.57 2.70 13.11
CA LEU A 17 0.88 2.60 13.09
C LEU A 17 1.28 1.61 12.01
N ALA A 18 2.14 2.04 11.08
CA ALA A 18 2.77 1.18 10.11
C ALA A 18 3.98 0.48 10.75
N THR A 19 4.10 -0.82 10.52
CA THR A 19 5.20 -1.67 10.95
C THR A 19 6.20 -1.86 9.81
N GLN A 20 7.40 -2.41 10.08
CA GLN A 20 8.34 -2.74 9.00
C GLN A 20 7.75 -3.75 8.01
N GLN A 21 6.95 -4.71 8.47
CA GLN A 21 6.27 -5.66 7.58
C GLN A 21 5.29 -4.97 6.62
N ASP A 22 4.62 -3.90 7.07
CA ASP A 22 3.76 -3.09 6.20
C ASP A 22 4.59 -2.35 5.13
N ILE A 23 5.80 -1.87 5.48
CA ILE A 23 6.75 -1.25 4.53
C ILE A 23 7.25 -2.27 3.50
N ASP A 24 7.62 -3.46 3.94
CA ASP A 24 8.11 -4.53 3.07
C ASP A 24 6.98 -4.98 2.11
N THR A 25 5.74 -5.01 2.59
CA THR A 25 4.55 -5.27 1.76
C THR A 25 4.40 -4.21 0.67
N ILE A 26 4.62 -2.93 0.96
CA ILE A 26 4.56 -1.84 -0.03
C ILE A 26 5.64 -2.04 -1.12
N LEU A 27 6.87 -2.37 -0.74
CA LEU A 27 7.97 -2.61 -1.67
C LEU A 27 7.71 -3.82 -2.57
N ARG A 28 7.25 -4.94 -1.99
CA ARG A 28 6.88 -6.15 -2.73
C ARG A 28 5.71 -5.88 -3.69
N ALA A 29 4.70 -5.12 -3.25
CA ALA A 29 3.58 -4.73 -4.10
C ALA A 29 4.05 -3.92 -5.32
N LEU A 30 4.94 -2.93 -5.11
CA LEU A 30 5.47 -2.12 -6.20
C LEU A 30 6.30 -2.94 -7.19
N GLY A 31 7.12 -3.87 -6.70
CA GLY A 31 7.93 -4.77 -7.53
C GLY A 31 7.12 -5.77 -8.37
N ASN A 32 5.87 -6.06 -7.97
CA ASN A 32 4.98 -7.02 -8.64
C ASN A 32 3.83 -6.36 -9.40
N LEU A 33 3.90 -5.04 -9.66
CA LEU A 33 2.82 -4.36 -10.36
C LEU A 33 2.75 -4.80 -11.84
N PRO A 34 1.57 -5.17 -12.35
CA PRO A 34 1.36 -5.44 -13.78
C PRO A 34 1.52 -4.19 -14.65
N PHE A 35 1.38 -2.99 -14.08
CA PHE A 35 1.62 -1.72 -14.75
C PHE A 35 1.95 -0.61 -13.74
N PRO A 36 2.67 0.47 -14.15
CA PRO A 36 3.06 1.54 -13.25
C PRO A 36 1.86 2.23 -12.59
N LEU A 37 1.96 2.49 -11.29
CA LEU A 37 0.97 3.24 -10.51
C LEU A 37 1.62 4.44 -9.83
N GLY A 38 0.88 5.54 -9.74
CA GLY A 38 1.19 6.62 -8.79
C GLY A 38 0.76 6.26 -7.37
N LYS A 39 1.12 7.10 -6.40
CA LYS A 39 0.79 6.92 -4.98
C LYS A 39 -0.67 6.55 -4.73
N THR A 40 -1.62 7.34 -5.26
CA THR A 40 -3.05 7.08 -5.05
C THR A 40 -3.49 5.71 -5.57
N GLY A 41 -2.93 5.26 -6.70
CA GLY A 41 -3.22 3.95 -7.25
C GLY A 41 -2.69 2.83 -6.36
N LEU A 42 -1.45 2.97 -5.89
CA LEU A 42 -0.82 2.01 -4.98
C LEU A 42 -1.54 1.93 -3.63
N THR A 43 -1.90 3.07 -3.05
CA THR A 43 -2.69 3.12 -1.81
C THR A 43 -4.02 2.40 -1.98
N ARG A 44 -4.73 2.61 -3.10
CA ARG A 44 -6.01 1.95 -3.39
C ARG A 44 -5.88 0.44 -3.55
N LEU A 45 -4.79 -0.02 -4.17
CA LEU A 45 -4.48 -1.45 -4.27
C LEU A 45 -4.30 -2.04 -2.87
N LEU A 46 -3.41 -1.45 -2.06
CA LEU A 46 -3.05 -1.96 -0.74
C LEU A 46 -4.22 -1.92 0.25
N GLU A 47 -5.07 -0.90 0.20
CA GLU A 47 -6.25 -0.81 1.06
C GLU A 47 -7.42 -1.71 0.60
N GLY A 48 -7.33 -2.32 -0.58
CA GLY A 48 -8.37 -3.18 -1.14
C GLY A 48 -9.58 -2.37 -1.64
N SER A 49 -9.34 -1.17 -2.16
CA SER A 49 -10.39 -0.28 -2.63
C SER A 49 -11.04 -0.80 -3.90
N VAL A 50 -12.37 -0.76 -3.96
CA VAL A 50 -13.13 -1.03 -5.20
C VAL A 50 -12.75 -0.09 -6.35
N GLN A 51 -12.18 1.09 -6.04
CA GLN A 51 -11.67 2.05 -7.03
C GLN A 51 -10.25 1.72 -7.51
N SER A 52 -9.62 0.66 -7.01
CA SER A 52 -8.33 0.22 -7.49
C SER A 52 -8.44 -0.23 -8.94
N ARG A 53 -7.44 0.12 -9.76
CA ARG A 53 -7.32 -0.38 -11.14
C ARG A 53 -6.83 -1.82 -11.19
N ILE A 54 -6.22 -2.29 -10.10
CA ILE A 54 -5.74 -3.65 -9.93
C ILE A 54 -6.56 -4.28 -8.82
N GLN A 55 -7.33 -5.31 -9.17
CA GLN A 55 -8.22 -6.02 -8.25
C GLN A 55 -7.56 -7.33 -7.79
N ALA A 56 -8.20 -8.04 -6.86
CA ALA A 56 -7.68 -9.26 -6.23
C ALA A 56 -7.36 -10.39 -7.21
N ASP A 57 -8.02 -10.45 -8.37
CA ASP A 57 -7.74 -11.42 -9.43
C ASP A 57 -6.40 -11.17 -10.13
N ARG A 58 -5.85 -9.95 -10.03
CA ARG A 58 -4.63 -9.52 -10.75
C ARG A 58 -3.41 -9.31 -9.87
N SER A 59 -3.59 -9.22 -8.56
CA SER A 59 -2.48 -9.00 -7.63
C SER A 59 -2.79 -9.56 -6.25
N PRO A 60 -1.87 -10.33 -5.65
CA PRO A 60 -2.03 -10.83 -4.28
C PRO A 60 -1.95 -9.70 -3.24
N PHE A 61 -1.50 -8.50 -3.64
CA PHE A 61 -1.36 -7.34 -2.75
C PHE A 61 -2.66 -6.53 -2.61
N PHE A 62 -3.73 -6.92 -3.32
CA PHE A 62 -5.02 -6.25 -3.17
C PHE A 62 -5.57 -6.45 -1.75
N GLY A 63 -5.75 -5.35 -1.02
CA GLY A 63 -6.22 -5.39 0.35
C GLY A 63 -5.20 -5.90 1.36
N ALA A 64 -3.92 -6.05 0.98
CA ALA A 64 -2.88 -6.54 1.88
C ALA A 64 -2.69 -5.68 3.14
N LEU A 65 -3.07 -4.40 3.08
CA LEU A 65 -3.05 -3.45 4.20
C LEU A 65 -4.46 -2.92 4.54
N ALA A 66 -5.51 -3.72 4.30
CA ALA A 66 -6.91 -3.31 4.52
C ALA A 66 -7.23 -2.95 5.99
N ASP A 67 -6.43 -3.46 6.93
CA ASP A 67 -6.52 -3.18 8.35
C ASP A 67 -5.76 -1.91 8.77
N LEU A 68 -4.94 -1.32 7.88
CA LEU A 68 -4.19 -0.09 8.12
C LEU A 68 -4.98 1.14 7.63
N GLN A 69 -4.86 2.27 8.35
CA GLN A 69 -5.45 3.52 7.90
C GLN A 69 -4.80 4.01 6.60
N LYS A 70 -5.63 4.50 5.67
CA LYS A 70 -5.18 5.05 4.38
C LYS A 70 -4.07 6.09 4.54
N SER A 71 -4.21 7.00 5.51
CA SER A 71 -3.22 8.04 5.81
C SER A 71 -1.86 7.47 6.21
N LYS A 72 -1.82 6.26 6.79
CA LYS A 72 -0.59 5.57 7.19
C LYS A 72 0.05 4.83 6.03
N ILE A 73 -0.74 4.27 5.13
CA ILE A 73 -0.25 3.76 3.84
C ILE A 73 0.37 4.91 3.03
N ASP A 74 -0.36 6.03 2.92
CA ASP A 74 0.12 7.22 2.21
C ASP A 74 1.43 7.76 2.81
N GLY A 75 1.51 7.85 4.14
CA GLY A 75 2.70 8.30 4.86
C GLY A 75 3.89 7.35 4.68
N ALA A 76 3.67 6.04 4.77
CA ALA A 76 4.71 5.05 4.52
C ALA A 76 5.29 5.13 3.10
N ILE A 77 4.44 5.39 2.10
CA ILE A 77 4.90 5.62 0.72
C ILE A 77 5.71 6.91 0.63
N ASP A 78 5.28 8.00 1.29
CA ASP A 78 6.03 9.25 1.32
C ASP A 78 7.39 9.09 1.99
N ASP A 79 7.46 8.35 3.10
CA ASP A 79 8.71 8.06 3.81
C ASP A 79 9.69 7.26 2.94
N LEU A 80 9.18 6.30 2.17
CA LEU A 80 9.97 5.54 1.19
C LEU A 80 10.46 6.42 0.03
N VAL A 81 9.73 7.46 -0.35
CA VAL A 81 10.23 8.44 -1.33
C VAL A 81 11.27 9.35 -0.69
N ALA A 82 11.02 9.82 0.52
CA ALA A 82 11.91 10.71 1.26
C ALA A 82 13.26 10.06 1.59
N ASN A 83 13.28 8.75 1.87
CA ASN A 83 14.50 8.00 2.15
C ASN A 83 15.22 7.46 0.91
N GLY A 84 14.71 7.76 -0.30
CA GLY A 84 15.36 7.40 -1.56
C GLY A 84 15.11 5.98 -2.05
N ALA A 85 14.30 5.16 -1.37
CA ALA A 85 13.91 3.84 -1.88
C ALA A 85 12.97 3.93 -3.09
N LEU A 86 12.12 4.95 -3.13
CA LEU A 86 11.18 5.21 -4.21
C LEU A 86 11.41 6.57 -4.85
N VAL A 87 11.01 6.71 -6.11
CA VAL A 87 11.01 7.98 -6.83
C VAL A 87 9.73 8.16 -7.62
N TYR A 88 9.27 9.40 -7.74
CA TYR A 88 8.24 9.77 -8.69
C TYR A 88 8.87 9.98 -10.07
N ASP A 89 8.60 9.07 -10.99
CA ASP A 89 8.89 9.25 -12.41
C ASP A 89 7.87 10.22 -13.01
N ARG A 90 8.36 11.40 -13.39
CA ARG A 90 7.58 12.51 -13.99
C ARG A 90 7.80 12.65 -15.50
N THR A 91 8.37 11.64 -16.15
CA THR A 91 8.58 11.64 -17.61
C THR A 91 7.28 11.59 -18.40
N ARG A 92 6.17 11.20 -17.76
CA ARG A 92 4.83 11.12 -18.32
C ARG A 92 3.92 12.21 -17.74
N GLU A 93 2.78 12.43 -18.41
CA GLU A 93 1.74 13.37 -17.98
C GLU A 93 1.27 13.15 -16.53
N PHE A 94 1.25 11.88 -16.08
CA PHE A 94 0.91 11.52 -14.70
C PHE A 94 2.11 10.86 -14.00
N PRO A 95 2.50 11.35 -12.81
CA PRO A 95 3.64 10.80 -12.08
C PRO A 95 3.34 9.39 -11.58
N VAL A 96 4.28 8.48 -11.78
CA VAL A 96 4.21 7.09 -11.31
C VAL A 96 5.35 6.81 -10.33
N LEU A 97 5.15 5.87 -9.42
CA LEU A 97 6.19 5.42 -8.50
C LEU A 97 7.07 4.37 -9.17
N ARG A 98 8.38 4.47 -8.93
CA ARG A 98 9.38 3.47 -9.31
C ARG A 98 10.31 3.18 -8.15
N LEU A 99 10.84 1.96 -8.12
CA LEU A 99 11.99 1.61 -7.29
C LEU A 99 13.22 2.35 -7.80
N THR A 100 13.99 2.91 -6.89
CA THR A 100 15.37 3.32 -7.17
C THR A 100 16.28 2.09 -7.10
N GLU A 101 17.57 2.26 -7.40
CA GLU A 101 18.56 1.21 -7.16
C GLU A 101 18.56 0.76 -5.68
N GLN A 102 18.50 1.71 -4.74
CA GLN A 102 18.43 1.40 -3.31
C GLN A 102 17.15 0.62 -2.95
N GLY A 103 16.01 1.01 -3.52
CA GLY A 103 14.76 0.29 -3.32
C GLY A 103 14.78 -1.13 -3.90
N ALA A 104 15.44 -1.32 -5.04
CA ALA A 104 15.59 -2.62 -5.68
C ALA A 104 16.50 -3.56 -4.87
N VAL A 105 17.61 -3.05 -4.34
CA VAL A 105 18.48 -3.80 -3.41
C VAL A 105 17.70 -4.23 -2.18
N ARG A 106 16.98 -3.30 -1.54
CA ARG A 106 16.14 -3.62 -0.38
C ARG A 106 15.08 -4.66 -0.70
N LEU A 107 14.44 -4.59 -1.87
CA LEU A 107 13.47 -5.59 -2.30
C LEU A 107 14.12 -6.97 -2.52
N HIS A 108 15.34 -7.00 -3.06
CA HIS A 108 16.10 -8.24 -3.25
C HIS A 108 16.50 -8.87 -1.91
N ASP A 109 16.93 -8.07 -0.94
CA ASP A 109 17.28 -8.53 0.40
C ASP A 109 16.06 -9.17 1.07
N LEU A 110 14.88 -8.53 0.98
CA LEU A 110 13.62 -9.09 1.47
C LEU A 110 13.25 -10.43 0.81
N ALA A 111 13.64 -10.66 -0.44
CA ALA A 111 13.38 -11.93 -1.13
C ALA A 111 14.36 -13.04 -0.73
N SER A 112 15.50 -12.69 -0.11
CA SER A 112 16.52 -13.64 0.31
C SER A 112 16.33 -14.13 1.76
N ASP A 113 15.49 -13.44 2.54
CA ASP A 113 15.16 -13.76 3.95
C ASP A 113 13.95 -14.70 4.12
N ASP A 114 13.34 -15.20 3.04
CA ASP A 114 12.20 -16.14 3.02
C ASP A 114 12.68 -17.57 2.68
#